data_AF-A0A0F9UMJ8-F1
#
_entry.id   AF-A0A0F9UMJ8-F1
#
_cell.length_a   1.000
_cell.length_b   1.000
_cell.length_c   1.000
_cell.angle_alpha   90.00
_cell.angle_beta   90.00
_cell.angle_gamma   90.00
#
_symmetry.space_group_name_H-M   'P 1'
#
loop_
_entity.id
_entity.type
_entity.pdbx_description
1 polymer ?
#
loop_
_entity_poly.entity_id
_entity_poly.type
_entity_poly.pdbx_seq_one_letter_code
_entity_poly.pdbx_strand_id
1 'polypeptide(L)'
;MMKNSKEIEANRDYAKKHYNNATKIIRTSNPFTYNAIEDYEPWRETEYDLPPKGREIIGFRTEWILEDYNPNGTRLCFYGDFGWTTARWCNDQDSWYTDNSEDDKDGKETIPTHWKPKPKHP
;
A
#
# COMPACT_ATOMS: atom_id res chain seq x y z
N MET A 1 -13.34 19.60 -4.28
CA MET A 1 -12.31 20.54 -4.75
C MET A 1 -11.34 19.76 -5.62
N MET A 2 -11.25 20.05 -6.92
CA MET A 2 -10.25 19.43 -7.79
C MET A 2 -8.87 20.00 -7.44
N LYS A 3 -7.90 19.14 -7.11
CA LYS A 3 -6.51 19.56 -6.91
C LYS A 3 -5.97 20.13 -8.22
N ASN A 4 -5.28 21.26 -8.15
CA ASN A 4 -4.73 21.97 -9.31
C ASN A 4 -3.70 21.05 -9.99
N SER A 5 -3.70 20.96 -11.32
CA SER A 5 -2.80 20.07 -12.09
C SER A 5 -1.33 20.28 -11.74
N LYS A 6 -0.95 21.50 -11.38
CA LYS A 6 0.41 21.85 -10.93
C LYS A 6 0.79 21.20 -9.59
N GLU A 7 -0.16 20.99 -8.70
CA GLU A 7 0.05 20.36 -7.40
C GLU A 7 0.22 18.83 -7.54
N ILE A 8 -0.52 18.22 -8.47
CA ILE A 8 -0.39 16.79 -8.81
C ILE A 8 0.99 16.51 -9.43
N GLU A 9 1.45 17.38 -10.33
CA GLU A 9 2.76 17.26 -10.96
C GLU A 9 3.90 17.43 -9.95
N ALA A 10 3.80 18.41 -9.05
CA ALA A 10 4.76 18.61 -7.98
C ALA A 10 4.84 17.40 -7.02
N ASN A 11 3.71 16.78 -6.68
CA ASN A 11 3.67 15.58 -5.83
C ASN A 11 4.29 14.36 -6.53
N ARG A 12 4.09 14.21 -7.84
CA ARG A 12 4.74 13.16 -8.65
C ARG A 12 6.25 13.33 -8.71
N ASP A 13 6.73 14.55 -8.91
CA ASP A 13 8.17 14.83 -8.95
C ASP A 13 8.84 14.68 -7.58
N TYR A 14 8.14 15.05 -6.51
CA TYR A 14 8.57 14.78 -5.14
C TYR A 14 8.70 13.26 -4.89
N ALA A 15 7.67 12.47 -5.22
CA ALA A 15 7.72 11.02 -5.06
C ALA A 15 8.87 10.37 -5.86
N LYS A 16 9.07 10.79 -7.12
CA LYS A 16 10.19 10.32 -7.96
C LYS A 16 11.56 10.67 -7.38
N LYS A 17 11.73 11.91 -6.89
CA LYS A 17 13.00 12.37 -6.31
C LYS A 17 13.36 11.58 -5.04
N HIS A 18 12.37 11.35 -4.17
CA HIS A 18 12.58 10.60 -2.94
C HIS A 18 12.80 9.10 -3.18
N TYR A 19 12.11 8.51 -4.18
CA TYR A 19 12.37 7.14 -4.65
C TYR A 19 13.80 6.94 -5.16
N ASN A 20 14.31 7.88 -5.96
CA ASN A 20 15.67 7.82 -6.51
C ASN A 20 16.74 8.00 -5.43
N ASN A 21 16.48 8.80 -4.40
CA ASN A 21 17.41 8.96 -3.28
C ASN A 21 17.46 7.72 -2.39
N ALA A 22 16.30 7.10 -2.10
CA ALA A 22 16.23 5.87 -1.33
C ALA A 22 16.99 4.73 -2.04
N THR A 23 16.80 4.57 -3.35
CA THR A 23 17.49 3.55 -4.16
C THR A 23 18.99 3.82 -4.29
N LYS A 24 19.44 5.09 -4.30
CA LYS A 24 20.86 5.44 -4.35
C LYS A 24 21.59 5.14 -3.04
N ILE A 25 20.97 5.42 -1.89
CA ILE A 25 21.55 5.15 -0.56
C ILE A 25 21.77 3.65 -0.34
N ILE A 26 20.84 2.82 -0.81
CA ILE A 26 20.92 1.35 -0.72
C ILE A 26 22.06 0.77 -1.57
N ARG A 27 22.39 1.42 -2.70
CA ARG A 27 23.44 0.94 -3.63
C ARG A 27 24.87 1.20 -3.14
N THR A 28 25.09 2.16 -2.25
CA THR A 28 26.46 2.60 -1.89
C THR A 28 27.03 1.97 -0.63
N SER A 29 26.26 1.21 0.16
CA SER A 29 26.68 0.74 1.48
C SER A 29 26.97 -0.75 1.60
N ASN A 30 26.79 -1.56 0.54
CA ASN A 30 27.08 -3.00 0.64
C ASN A 30 27.52 -3.63 -0.70
N PRO A 31 28.78 -4.09 -0.86
CA PRO A 31 29.23 -4.76 -2.07
C PRO A 31 28.65 -6.18 -2.25
N PHE A 32 27.87 -6.70 -1.29
CA PHE A 32 27.22 -8.01 -1.36
C PHE A 32 25.76 -8.00 -1.85
N THR A 33 25.16 -6.84 -2.13
CA THR A 33 23.71 -6.75 -2.44
C THR A 33 23.36 -6.81 -3.93
N TYR A 34 24.29 -7.18 -4.81
CA TYR A 34 24.01 -7.24 -6.26
C TYR A 34 22.96 -8.30 -6.65
N ASN A 35 22.64 -9.27 -5.78
CA ASN A 35 21.66 -10.33 -6.05
C ASN A 35 20.34 -10.21 -5.25
N ALA A 36 20.15 -9.15 -4.44
CA ALA A 36 18.96 -9.00 -3.58
C ALA A 36 17.93 -7.99 -4.13
N ILE A 37 18.16 -7.43 -5.31
CA ILE A 37 17.32 -6.37 -5.89
C ILE A 37 16.30 -6.95 -6.90
N GLU A 38 16.31 -8.25 -7.15
CA GLU A 38 15.43 -8.86 -8.17
C GLU A 38 13.95 -8.97 -7.76
N ASP A 39 13.61 -8.85 -6.47
CA ASP A 39 12.22 -9.05 -5.99
C ASP A 39 11.57 -7.79 -5.39
N TYR A 40 12.07 -6.57 -5.68
CA TYR A 40 11.36 -5.35 -5.26
C TYR A 40 10.21 -5.04 -6.23
N GLU A 41 9.07 -5.70 -6.02
CA GLU A 41 7.84 -5.33 -6.72
C GLU A 41 7.41 -3.92 -6.31
N PRO A 42 7.28 -2.98 -7.26
CA PRO A 42 6.90 -1.60 -6.96
C PRO A 42 5.44 -1.53 -6.51
N TRP A 43 5.13 -0.51 -5.71
CA TRP A 43 3.77 -0.14 -5.39
C TRP A 43 3.01 0.30 -6.65
N ARG A 44 1.76 -0.14 -6.76
CA ARG A 44 0.85 0.14 -7.87
C ARG A 44 -0.37 0.91 -7.33
N GLU A 45 -0.74 1.99 -8.00
CA GLU A 45 -1.91 2.81 -7.64
C GLU A 45 -3.20 2.08 -8.03
N THR A 46 -4.12 1.91 -7.07
CA THR A 46 -5.36 1.12 -7.26
C THR A 46 -6.35 1.77 -8.23
N GLU A 47 -6.20 3.07 -8.50
CA GLU A 47 -6.98 3.80 -9.52
C GLU A 47 -6.59 3.37 -10.95
N TYR A 48 -5.35 2.92 -11.17
CA TYR A 48 -4.83 2.61 -12.50
C TYR A 48 -4.59 1.12 -12.72
N ASP A 49 -4.28 0.37 -11.67
CA ASP A 49 -3.93 -1.05 -11.74
C ASP A 49 -4.54 -1.80 -10.56
N LEU A 50 -5.38 -2.79 -10.85
CA LEU A 50 -6.01 -3.63 -9.84
C LEU A 50 -5.26 -4.95 -9.71
N PRO A 51 -5.09 -5.48 -8.48
CA PRO A 51 -4.42 -6.76 -8.29
C PRO A 51 -5.21 -7.91 -8.91
N PRO A 52 -4.55 -9.05 -9.16
CA PRO A 52 -5.24 -10.28 -9.54
C PRO A 52 -6.30 -10.65 -8.50
N LYS A 53 -7.52 -10.93 -8.97
CA LYS A 53 -8.60 -11.43 -8.11
C LYS A 53 -8.17 -12.71 -7.40
N GLY A 54 -8.61 -12.89 -6.16
CA GLY A 54 -8.37 -14.13 -5.44
C GLY A 54 -6.99 -14.26 -4.79
N ARG A 55 -6.19 -13.19 -4.76
CA ARG A 55 -4.84 -13.22 -4.18
C ARG A 55 -4.69 -12.29 -2.99
N GLU A 56 -3.96 -12.77 -1.99
CA GLU A 56 -3.44 -11.95 -0.90
C GLU A 56 -2.38 -10.97 -1.44
N ILE A 57 -2.56 -9.71 -1.07
CA ILE A 57 -1.64 -8.62 -1.42
C ILE A 57 -1.39 -7.75 -0.20
N ILE A 58 -0.35 -6.91 -0.28
CA ILE A 58 -0.13 -5.86 0.70
C ILE A 58 -0.76 -4.58 0.15
N GLY A 59 -1.76 -4.05 0.85
CA GLY A 59 -2.34 -2.75 0.57
C GLY A 59 -1.75 -1.67 1.46
N PHE A 60 -1.79 -0.43 0.98
CA PHE A 60 -1.39 0.75 1.72
C PHE A 60 -2.48 1.83 1.65
N ARG A 61 -2.63 2.55 2.76
CA ARG A 61 -3.45 3.76 2.85
C ARG A 61 -2.94 4.64 3.99
N THR A 62 -2.89 5.96 3.77
CA THR A 62 -2.37 6.92 4.76
C THR A 62 -3.18 6.90 6.05
N GLU A 63 -4.49 6.75 5.94
CA GLU A 63 -5.42 6.69 7.06
C GLU A 63 -5.29 5.40 7.89
N TRP A 64 -4.53 4.41 7.42
CA TRP A 64 -4.21 3.20 8.20
C TRP A 64 -2.96 3.37 9.06
N ILE A 65 -2.25 4.49 8.94
CA ILE A 65 -1.08 4.79 9.75
C ILE A 65 -1.52 5.03 11.19
N LEU A 66 -1.04 4.17 12.07
CA LEU A 66 -1.17 4.30 13.51
C LEU A 66 0.24 4.21 14.08
N GLU A 67 0.78 5.32 14.60
CA GLU A 67 2.20 5.42 14.96
C GLU A 67 2.67 4.29 15.89
N ASP A 68 1.82 3.88 16.83
CA ASP A 68 2.15 2.86 17.82
C ASP A 68 1.94 1.41 17.34
N TYR A 69 1.11 1.16 16.32
CA TYR A 69 0.65 -0.19 15.95
C TYR A 69 0.84 -0.55 14.47
N ASN A 70 0.70 0.41 13.57
CA ASN A 70 0.89 0.23 12.13
C ASN A 70 1.54 1.48 11.53
N PRO A 71 2.80 1.79 11.87
CA PRO A 71 3.46 3.02 11.44
C PRO A 71 3.64 3.12 9.92
N ASN A 72 3.58 1.98 9.22
CA ASN A 72 3.74 1.92 7.78
C ASN A 72 2.40 2.07 7.02
N GLY A 73 1.26 2.07 7.71
CA GLY A 73 -0.06 2.18 7.06
C GLY A 73 -0.37 1.03 6.10
N THR A 74 0.24 -0.14 6.32
CA THR A 74 0.10 -1.31 5.45
C THR A 74 -0.79 -2.37 6.07
N ARG A 75 -1.58 -3.07 5.26
CA ARG A 75 -2.45 -4.17 5.71
C ARG A 75 -2.44 -5.31 4.70
N LEU A 76 -2.81 -6.50 5.15
CA LEU A 76 -3.17 -7.58 4.26
C LEU A 76 -4.52 -7.25 3.62
N CYS A 77 -4.58 -7.34 2.30
CA CYS A 77 -5.77 -7.04 1.53
C CYS A 77 -6.06 -8.18 0.55
N PHE A 78 -7.32 -8.25 0.14
CA PHE A 78 -7.82 -9.17 -0.86
C PHE A 78 -8.72 -8.41 -1.82
N TYR A 79 -8.58 -8.68 -3.12
CA TYR A 79 -9.45 -8.14 -4.14
C TYR A 79 -10.26 -9.28 -4.76
N GLY A 80 -11.58 -9.13 -4.77
CA GLY A 80 -12.51 -10.15 -5.22
C GLY A 80 -13.61 -9.60 -6.11
N ASP A 81 -14.66 -10.39 -6.31
CA ASP A 81 -15.81 -9.99 -7.11
C ASP A 81 -16.67 -8.90 -6.44
N PHE A 82 -16.59 -8.80 -5.11
CA PHE A 82 -17.30 -7.82 -4.28
C PHE A 82 -16.41 -6.63 -3.87
N GLY A 83 -15.32 -6.40 -4.61
CA GLY A 83 -14.39 -5.29 -4.33
C GLY A 83 -13.27 -5.64 -3.36
N TRP A 84 -12.90 -4.67 -2.53
CA TRP A 84 -11.78 -4.76 -1.61
C TRP A 84 -12.23 -5.31 -0.26
N THR A 85 -11.48 -6.30 0.22
CA THR A 85 -11.61 -6.87 1.56
C THR A 85 -10.33 -6.61 2.32
N THR A 86 -10.44 -6.04 3.52
CA THR A 86 -9.29 -5.73 4.38
C THR A 86 -9.54 -6.16 5.81
N ALA A 87 -8.47 -6.50 6.53
CA ALA A 87 -8.56 -6.79 7.95
C ALA A 87 -8.21 -5.54 8.77
N ARG A 88 -9.01 -5.19 9.77
CA ARG A 88 -8.70 -4.15 10.76
C ARG A 88 -8.84 -4.66 12.18
N TRP A 89 -8.09 -4.06 13.09
CA TRP A 89 -8.24 -4.31 14.51
C TRP A 89 -9.39 -3.46 15.09
N CYS A 90 -10.24 -4.07 15.92
CA CYS A 90 -11.33 -3.39 16.63
C CYS A 90 -11.03 -3.41 18.14
N ASN A 91 -10.77 -2.23 18.71
CA ASN A 91 -10.45 -2.09 20.14
C ASN A 91 -11.64 -2.47 21.04
N ASP A 92 -12.87 -2.12 20.64
CA ASP A 92 -14.06 -2.35 21.47
C ASP A 92 -14.33 -3.84 21.70
N GLN A 93 -13.96 -4.69 20.75
CA GLN A 93 -14.16 -6.14 20.80
C GLN A 93 -12.86 -6.93 20.93
N ASP A 94 -11.71 -6.26 21.11
CA ASP A 94 -10.39 -6.88 21.23
C ASP A 94 -10.12 -7.96 20.16
N SER A 95 -10.52 -7.68 18.91
CA SER A 95 -10.53 -8.69 17.83
C SER A 95 -10.36 -8.10 16.43
N TRP A 96 -9.98 -8.97 15.48
CA TRP A 96 -9.86 -8.62 14.06
C TRP A 96 -11.21 -8.68 13.34
N TYR A 97 -11.50 -7.63 12.58
CA TYR A 97 -12.66 -7.49 11.72
C TYR A 97 -12.26 -7.58 10.27
N THR A 98 -13.13 -8.19 9.46
CA THR A 98 -13.05 -8.13 8.00
C THR A 98 -14.01 -7.05 7.54
N ASP A 99 -13.48 -6.01 6.91
CA ASP A 99 -14.31 -4.99 6.28
C ASP A 99 -14.33 -5.20 4.76
N ASN A 100 -15.50 -4.99 4.17
CA ASN A 100 -15.73 -5.06 2.74
C ASN A 100 -16.13 -3.67 2.22
N SER A 101 -15.51 -3.23 1.13
CA SER A 101 -15.79 -1.94 0.50
C SER A 101 -17.25 -1.74 0.07
N GLU A 102 -18.01 -2.82 -0.13
CA GLU A 102 -19.44 -2.74 -0.46
C GLU A 102 -20.35 -2.58 0.77
N ASP A 103 -19.93 -3.08 1.94
CA ASP A 103 -20.74 -3.09 3.16
C ASP A 103 -20.51 -1.85 4.03
N ASP A 104 -19.35 -1.19 3.88
CA ASP A 104 -19.08 0.06 4.58
C ASP A 104 -19.83 1.22 3.92
N LYS A 105 -20.79 1.79 4.66
CA LYS A 105 -21.53 2.99 4.25
C LYS A 105 -20.63 4.22 4.03
N ASP A 106 -19.40 4.16 4.55
CA ASP A 106 -18.33 5.14 4.38
C ASP A 106 -17.14 4.60 3.54
N GLY A 107 -17.34 3.52 2.76
CA GLY A 107 -16.40 2.56 2.12
C GLY A 107 -15.16 3.04 1.38
N LYS A 108 -14.83 4.33 1.47
CA LYS A 108 -13.50 4.86 1.21
C LYS A 108 -12.46 4.37 2.21
N GLU A 109 -12.86 4.01 3.44
CA GLU A 109 -11.86 3.71 4.46
C GLU A 109 -11.12 2.37 4.33
N THR A 110 -11.74 1.46 3.59
CA THR A 110 -11.31 0.08 3.37
C THR A 110 -10.63 -0.16 2.04
N ILE A 111 -10.63 0.83 1.14
CA ILE A 111 -10.01 0.71 -0.18
C ILE A 111 -8.56 1.18 -0.10
N PRO A 112 -7.56 0.30 -0.30
CA PRO A 112 -6.17 0.74 -0.38
C PRO A 112 -5.98 1.74 -1.53
N THR A 113 -5.07 2.70 -1.37
CA THR A 113 -4.66 3.61 -2.45
C THR A 113 -3.55 3.00 -3.30
N HIS A 114 -2.75 2.13 -2.70
CA HIS A 114 -1.67 1.42 -3.38
C HIS A 114 -1.64 -0.05 -2.97
N TRP A 115 -1.10 -0.89 -3.85
CA TRP A 115 -0.87 -2.30 -3.56
C TRP A 115 0.45 -2.80 -4.11
N LYS A 116 0.93 -3.92 -3.56
CA LYS A 116 1.98 -4.74 -4.15
C LYS A 116 1.76 -6.21 -3.80
N PRO A 117 2.33 -7.16 -4.56
CA PRO A 117 2.31 -8.56 -4.18
C PRO A 117 2.96 -8.79 -2.81
N LYS A 118 2.41 -9.76 -2.09
CA LYS A 118 3.04 -10.27 -0.87
C LYS A 118 4.37 -10.95 -1.25
N PRO A 119 5.49 -10.62 -0.58
CA PRO A 119 6.77 -11.29 -0.82
C PRO A 119 6.63 -12.81 -0.64
N LYS A 120 7.27 -13.59 -1.53
CA LYS A 120 7.27 -15.06 -1.45
C LYS A 120 8.23 -15.60 -0.38
N HIS A 121 9.21 -14.78 0.01
CA HIS A 121 10.23 -15.11 0.99
C HIS A 121 10.41 -13.95 1.98
N PRO A 122 10.61 -14.24 3.28
CA PRO A 122 10.87 -13.24 4.31
C PRO A 122 12.26 -12.61 4.19
#